data_AF-A0A936PF11-F1
#
_entry.id   AF-A0A936PF11-F1
#
_cell.length_a   1.000
_cell.length_b   1.000
_cell.length_c   1.000
_cell.angle_alpha   90.00
_cell.angle_beta   90.00
_cell.angle_gamma   90.00
#
_symmetry.space_group_name_H-M   'P 1'
#
loop_
_entity.id
_entity.type
_entity.pdbx_description
1 polymer ?
#
loop_
_entity_poly.entity_id
_entity_poly.type
_entity_poly.pdbx_seq_one_letter_code
_entity_poly.pdbx_strand_id
1 'polypeptide(L)' 'MMFRVKHKGIEIYLGRLELAYAYLAAHWGSASQAYELGVKLEPVR' A
#
# COMPACT_ATOMS: atom_id res chain seq x y z
N MET A 1 5.57 13.32 2.55
CA MET A 1 6.15 12.07 3.10
C MET A 1 5.89 10.93 2.11
N MET A 2 6.87 10.07 1.86
CA MET A 2 6.68 8.91 0.99
C MET A 2 6.18 7.71 1.81
N PHE A 3 5.47 6.82 1.14
CA PHE A 3 4.93 5.57 1.69
C PHE A 3 5.27 4.44 0.74
N ARG A 4 5.71 3.32 1.30
CA ARG A 4 5.88 2.06 0.58
C ARG A 4 4.71 1.13 0.88
N VAL A 5 4.27 0.41 -0.13
CA VAL A 5 3.32 -0.68 -0.02
C VAL A 5 4.11 -1.99 -0.05
N LYS A 6 3.92 -2.84 0.96
CA LYS A 6 4.49 -4.18 1.02
C LYS A 6 3.42 -5.25 1.06
N HIS A 7 3.65 -6.34 0.36
CA HIS A 7 2.84 -7.55 0.48
C HIS A 7 3.76 -8.76 0.59
N LYS A 8 3.57 -9.59 1.62
CA LYS A 8 4.43 -10.78 1.89
C LYS A 8 5.94 -10.47 1.93
N GLY A 9 6.31 -9.29 2.45
CA GLY A 9 7.70 -8.85 2.54
C GLY A 9 8.28 -8.23 1.26
N ILE A 10 7.54 -8.25 0.15
CA ILE A 10 7.96 -7.66 -1.13
C ILE A 10 7.41 -6.24 -1.22
N GLU A 11 8.27 -5.27 -1.54
CA GLU A 11 7.85 -3.93 -1.89
C GLU A 11 7.25 -3.93 -3.29
N ILE A 12 6.00 -3.49 -3.39
CA ILE A 12 5.22 -3.51 -4.62
C ILE A 12 4.92 -2.11 -5.15
N TYR A 13 5.03 -1.09 -4.29
CA TYR A 13 4.83 0.31 -4.70
C TYR A 13 5.52 1.27 -3.73
N LEU A 14 6.01 2.41 -4.24
CA LEU A 14 6.56 3.52 -3.48
C LEU A 14 6.02 4.84 -4.03
N GLY A 15 5.40 5.66 -3.19
CA GLY A 15 4.83 6.92 -3.65
C GLY A 15 4.30 7.82 -2.52
N ARG A 16 3.55 8.84 -2.89
CA ARG A 16 2.82 9.68 -1.92
C ARG A 16 1.66 8.88 -1.31
N LEU A 17 1.21 9.30 -0.13
CA LEU A 17 0.12 8.63 0.60
C LEU A 17 -1.12 8.41 -0.26
N GLU A 18 -1.59 9.46 -0.94
CA GLU A 18 -2.78 9.42 -1.79
C GLU A 18 -2.64 8.43 -2.94
N LEU A 19 -1.46 8.39 -3.57
CA LEU A 19 -1.18 7.46 -4.66
C LEU A 19 -1.07 6.02 -4.18
N ALA A 20 -0.49 5.81 -3.00
CA ALA A 20 -0.42 4.48 -2.41
C ALA A 20 -1.83 3.97 -2.03
N TYR A 21 -2.70 4.82 -1.50
CA TYR A 21 -4.11 4.46 -1.25
C TYR A 21 -4.87 4.16 -2.55
N ALA A 22 -4.69 4.98 -3.59
CA ALA A 22 -5.28 4.72 -4.90
C ALA A 22 -4.80 3.39 -5.50
N TYR A 23 -3.50 3.09 -5.36
CA TYR A 23 -2.92 1.81 -5.76
C TYR A 23 -3.56 0.63 -5.01
N LEU A 24 -3.71 0.73 -3.68
CA LEU A 24 -4.37 -0.31 -2.90
C LEU A 24 -5.82 -0.55 -3.35
N ALA A 25 -6.58 0.52 -3.59
CA ALA A 25 -7.96 0.41 -4.06
C ALA A 25 -8.06 -0.19 -5.47
N ALA A 26 -7.16 0.18 -6.39
CA ALA A 26 -7.15 -0.34 -7.76
C ALA A 26 -6.82 -1.84 -7.84
N HIS A 27 -5.95 -2.34 -6.95
CA HIS A 27 -5.47 -3.71 -6.99
C HIS A 27 -6.21 -4.67 -6.05
N TRP A 28 -6.80 -4.17 -4.96
CA TRP A 28 -7.47 -4.98 -3.94
C TRP A 28 -8.89 -4.49 -3.60
N GLY A 29 -9.48 -3.61 -4.41
CA GLY A 29 -10.83 -3.06 -4.23
C GLY A 29 -10.90 -1.92 -3.21
N SER A 30 -10.22 -2.04 -2.07
CA SER A 30 -10.08 -0.98 -1.08
C SER A 30 -8.81 -1.14 -0.25
N ALA A 31 -8.39 -0.07 0.44
CA ALA A 31 -7.28 -0.14 1.38
C ALA A 31 -7.59 -1.09 2.55
N SER A 32 -8.83 -1.09 3.08
CA SER A 32 -9.26 -2.01 4.14
C SER A 32 -9.09 -3.47 3.72
N GLN A 33 -9.58 -3.82 2.53
CA GLN A 33 -9.46 -5.17 1.99
C GLN A 33 -7.99 -5.55 1.72
N ALA A 34 -7.17 -4.61 1.25
CA ALA A 34 -5.74 -4.83 1.10
C ALA A 34 -5.06 -5.16 2.45
N TYR A 35 -5.42 -4.47 3.53
CA TYR A 35 -4.91 -4.75 4.87
C TYR A 35 -5.35 -6.13 5.39
N GLU A 36 -6.59 -6.54 5.15
CA GLU A 36 -7.08 -7.90 5.48
C GLU A 36 -6.31 -8.99 4.74
N LEU A 37 -5.85 -8.70 3.51
CA LEU A 37 -5.01 -9.60 2.70
C LEU A 37 -3.52 -9.53 3.07
N GLY A 38 -3.15 -8.77 4.12
CA GLY A 38 -1.78 -8.68 4.61
C GLY A 38 -0.89 -7.73 3.81
N VAL A 39 -1.47 -6.85 2.99
CA VAL A 39 -0.75 -5.70 2.44
C VAL A 39 -0.52 -4.68 3.55
N LYS A 40 0.65 -4.05 3.60
CA LYS A 40 1.00 -3.03 4.62
C LYS A 40 1.48 -1.76 3.95
N LEU A 41 1.07 -0.63 4.51
CA LEU A 41 1.52 0.69 4.11
C LEU A 41 2.48 1.21 5.19
N GLU A 42 3.74 1.44 4.82
CA GLU A 42 4.77 1.90 5.75
C GLU A 42 5.29 3.28 5.33
N PRO A 43 5.42 4.26 6.24
CA PRO A 43 6.06 5.53 5.92
C PRO A 43 7.55 5.30 5.66
N VAL A 44 8.08 5.97 4.64
CA VAL A 44 9.52 5.97 4.35
C VAL A 44 10.13 7.15 5.08
N ARG A 45 10.93 6.85 6.10
CA ARG A 45 11.82 7.80 6.79
C ARG A 45 13.13 7.93 6.04
#